data_AF-A0A926Y688-F1
#
_entry.id   AF-A0A926Y688-F1
#
_cell.length_a   1.000
_cell.length_b   1.000
_cell.length_c   1.000
_cell.angle_alpha   90.00
_cell.angle_beta   90.00
_cell.angle_gamma   90.00
#
_symmetry.space_group_name_H-M   'P 1'
#
loop_
_entity.id
_entity.type
_entity.pdbx_description
1 polymer ?
#
loop_
_entity_poly.entity_id
_entity_poly.type
_entity_poly.pdbx_seq_one_letter_code
_entity_poly.pdbx_strand_id
1 'polypeptide(L)'
;MLHLLYVIAFTILAVLAVGNLIRNLVTLNTESHRRPTDRGQSPLRASSSSALFPAHPELVDKAGNYINEPLLVMRSMTVEDAREQLDALYKASPGNNEKDVWEE
;
A
#
# COMPACT_ATOMS: atom_id res chain seq x y z
N MET A 1 -39.95 -35.24 18.36
CA MET A 1 -40.23 -33.83 18.75
C MET A 1 -38.98 -32.94 18.80
N LEU A 2 -37.82 -33.38 19.33
CA LEU A 2 -36.57 -32.57 19.34
C LEU A 2 -35.92 -32.36 17.95
N HIS A 3 -36.27 -33.20 16.97
CA HIS A 3 -35.70 -33.13 15.62
C HIS A 3 -35.98 -31.79 14.91
N LEU A 4 -37.16 -31.20 15.14
CA LEU A 4 -37.50 -29.88 14.59
C LEU A 4 -36.52 -28.80 15.08
N LEU A 5 -36.15 -28.85 16.37
CA LEU A 5 -35.17 -27.93 16.95
C LEU A 5 -33.78 -28.12 16.33
N TYR A 6 -33.35 -29.36 16.07
CA TYR A 6 -32.07 -29.63 15.42
C TYR A 6 -32.02 -29.11 13.99
N VAL A 7 -33.10 -29.28 13.21
CA VAL A 7 -33.18 -28.75 11.85
C VAL A 7 -33.09 -27.22 11.88
N ILE A 8 -33.78 -26.55 12.81
CA ILE A 8 -33.72 -25.09 12.95
C ILE A 8 -32.32 -24.61 13.38
N ALA A 9 -31.69 -25.26 14.36
CA ALA A 9 -30.34 -24.90 14.79
C ALA A 9 -29.33 -25.09 13.66
N PHE A 10 -29.44 -26.20 12.93
CA PHE A 10 -28.58 -26.49 11.79
C PHE A 10 -28.75 -25.49 10.64
N THR A 11 -29.98 -25.07 10.32
CA THR A 11 -30.20 -24.07 9.25
C THR A 11 -29.60 -22.71 9.61
N ILE A 12 -29.72 -22.28 10.87
CA ILE A 12 -29.08 -21.04 11.35
C ILE A 12 -27.56 -21.14 11.21
N LEU A 13 -26.95 -22.23 11.68
CA LEU A 13 -25.50 -22.44 11.56
C LEU A 13 -25.05 -22.50 10.10
N ALA A 14 -25.80 -23.17 9.23
CA ALA A 14 -25.49 -23.30 7.82
C ALA A 14 -25.51 -21.92 7.12
N VAL A 15 -26.53 -21.09 7.36
CA VAL A 15 -26.63 -19.75 6.79
C VAL A 15 -25.47 -18.86 7.26
N LEU A 16 -25.13 -18.90 8.55
CA LEU A 16 -23.99 -18.17 9.10
C LEU A 16 -22.66 -18.62 8.48
N ALA A 17 -22.45 -19.94 8.36
CA ALA A 17 -21.23 -20.50 7.79
C ALA A 17 -21.08 -20.13 6.30
N VAL A 18 -22.15 -20.25 5.50
CA VAL A 18 -22.13 -19.88 4.08
C VAL A 18 -21.91 -18.37 3.92
N GLY A 19 -22.56 -17.53 4.72
CA GLY A 19 -22.33 -16.09 4.70
C GLY A 19 -20.88 -15.71 5.03
N ASN A 20 -20.29 -16.35 6.04
CA ASN A 20 -18.89 -16.18 6.40
C ASN A 20 -17.94 -16.65 5.29
N LEU A 21 -18.24 -17.80 4.68
CA LEU A 21 -17.48 -18.34 3.55
C LEU A 21 -17.51 -17.39 2.35
N ILE A 22 -18.68 -16.88 1.96
CA ILE A 22 -18.82 -15.92 0.86
C ILE A 22 -18.04 -14.64 1.16
N ARG A 23 -18.13 -14.09 2.37
CA ARG A 23 -17.36 -12.90 2.76
C ARG A 23 -15.85 -13.13 2.66
N ASN A 24 -15.36 -14.27 3.14
CA ASN A 24 -13.96 -14.65 3.03
C ASN A 24 -13.53 -14.83 1.56
N LEU A 25 -14.37 -15.50 0.74
CA LEU A 25 -14.10 -15.71 -0.68
C LEU A 25 -14.06 -14.38 -1.45
N VAL A 26 -15.00 -13.47 -1.20
CA VAL A 26 -15.03 -12.14 -1.83
C VAL A 26 -13.78 -11.35 -1.45
N THR A 27 -13.41 -11.34 -0.17
CA THR A 27 -12.21 -10.64 0.32
C THR A 27 -10.95 -11.21 -0.33
N LEU A 28 -10.82 -12.54 -0.35
CA LEU A 28 -9.69 -13.24 -0.98
C LEU A 28 -9.64 -13.00 -2.50
N ASN A 29 -10.78 -12.99 -3.19
CA ASN A 29 -10.84 -12.73 -4.62
C ASN A 29 -10.48 -11.28 -4.95
N THR A 30 -11.00 -10.31 -4.17
CA THR A 30 -10.62 -8.89 -4.32
C THR A 30 -9.14 -8.65 -4.07
N GLU A 31 -8.55 -9.41 -3.16
CA GLU A 31 -7.11 -9.35 -2.93
C GLU A 31 -6.30 -10.02 -4.04
N SER A 32 -6.79 -11.11 -4.63
CA SER A 32 -6.10 -11.78 -5.74
C SER A 32 -6.05 -10.95 -7.03
N HIS A 33 -7.04 -10.07 -7.24
CA HIS A 33 -7.06 -9.12 -8.36
C HIS A 33 -6.30 -7.83 -8.07
N ARG A 34 -6.00 -7.54 -6.81
CA ARG A 34 -5.02 -6.51 -6.45
C ARG A 34 -3.65 -7.17 -6.55
N ARG A 35 -2.93 -6.89 -7.64
CA ARG A 35 -1.49 -7.15 -7.69
C ARG A 35 -0.87 -6.70 -6.37
N PRO A 36 0.12 -7.42 -5.82
CA PRO A 36 0.76 -7.05 -4.57
C PRO A 36 1.60 -5.79 -4.79
N THR A 37 0.94 -4.64 -4.81
CA THR A 37 1.49 -3.36 -4.42
C THR A 37 0.69 -2.98 -3.19
N ASP A 38 1.36 -3.11 -2.05
CA ASP A 38 0.95 -2.54 -0.77
C ASP A 38 -0.09 -3.33 0.05
N ARG A 39 0.42 -4.33 0.78
CA ARG A 39 -0.31 -4.99 1.87
C ARG A 39 0.39 -4.70 3.20
N GLY A 40 0.19 -3.48 3.66
CA GLY A 40 0.65 -3.00 4.96
C GLY A 40 -0.43 -2.30 5.78
N GLN A 41 -1.73 -2.55 5.57
CA GLN A 41 -2.77 -1.90 6.38
C GLN A 41 -3.84 -2.89 6.85
N SER A 42 -3.68 -3.29 8.10
CA SER A 42 -4.69 -3.90 8.96
C SER A 42 -5.88 -2.94 9.16
N PRO A 43 -7.15 -3.38 9.04
CA PRO A 43 -8.31 -2.52 9.19
C PRO A 43 -8.76 -2.52 10.66
N LEU A 44 -7.88 -2.14 11.58
CA LEU A 44 -8.25 -1.92 12.96
C LEU A 44 -7.52 -0.67 13.45
N ARG A 45 -8.30 0.43 13.54
CA ARG A 45 -8.00 1.70 14.23
C ARG A 45 -7.19 2.72 13.44
N ALA A 46 -7.89 3.64 12.78
CA ALA A 46 -7.42 5.01 12.59
C ALA A 46 -8.61 5.99 12.58
N SER A 47 -9.35 6.00 13.70
CA SER A 47 -10.17 7.13 14.08
C SER A 47 -9.27 8.09 14.87
N SER A 48 -8.57 8.98 14.17
CA SER A 48 -8.02 10.22 14.74
C SER A 48 -7.39 11.05 13.64
N SER A 49 -8.02 12.20 13.38
CA SER A 49 -7.39 13.49 13.10
C SER A 49 -5.85 13.55 12.95
N SER A 50 -5.43 14.37 11.99
CA SER A 50 -4.15 15.10 11.93
C SER A 50 -2.90 14.35 11.46
N ALA A 51 -2.56 14.57 10.20
CA ALA A 51 -1.25 15.06 9.75
C ALA A 51 -1.39 15.32 8.23
N LEU A 52 -1.77 16.50 7.72
CA LEU A 52 -0.92 17.70 7.62
C LEU A 52 0.57 17.42 7.37
N PHE A 53 0.91 16.29 6.73
CA PHE A 53 2.15 16.21 5.99
C PHE A 53 2.00 17.06 4.72
N PRO A 54 2.99 17.91 4.36
CA PRO A 54 3.02 18.48 3.03
C PRO A 54 3.12 17.31 2.05
N ALA A 55 2.03 17.04 1.34
CA ALA A 55 2.03 16.08 0.25
C ALA A 55 3.17 16.49 -0.69
N HIS A 56 4.18 15.62 -0.84
CA HIS A 56 5.26 15.85 -1.79
C HIS A 56 4.63 16.20 -3.14
N PRO A 57 5.14 17.21 -3.89
CA PRO A 57 4.49 17.68 -5.12
C PRO A 57 4.32 16.58 -6.18
N GLU A 58 5.04 15.46 -6.05
CA GLU A 58 4.91 14.26 -6.89
C GLU A 58 3.64 13.43 -6.60
N LEU A 59 2.96 13.70 -5.49
CA LEU A 59 1.71 13.05 -5.07
C LEU A 59 0.47 13.80 -5.57
N VAL A 60 0.62 14.62 -6.62
CA VAL A 60 -0.47 15.34 -7.27
C VAL A 60 -0.49 14.96 -8.75
N ASP A 61 -1.64 14.49 -9.24
CA ASP A 61 -1.81 14.18 -10.66
C ASP A 61 -1.90 15.46 -11.51
N LYS A 62 -1.91 15.31 -12.84
CA LYS A 62 -2.02 16.44 -13.78
C LYS A 62 -3.34 17.22 -13.66
N ALA A 63 -4.35 16.64 -13.02
CA ALA A 63 -5.66 17.23 -12.78
C ALA A 63 -5.78 17.86 -11.38
N GLY A 64 -4.72 17.82 -10.56
CA GLY A 64 -4.70 18.38 -9.22
C GLY A 64 -5.26 17.45 -8.13
N ASN A 65 -5.51 16.18 -8.42
CA ASN A 65 -5.94 15.21 -7.43
C ASN A 65 -4.75 14.62 -6.70
N TYR A 66 -4.89 14.42 -5.39
CA TYR A 66 -3.88 13.76 -4.58
C TYR A 66 -3.86 12.25 -4.84
N ILE A 67 -2.69 11.71 -5.15
CA ILE A 67 -2.43 10.29 -5.34
C ILE A 67 -1.52 9.78 -4.22
N ASN A 68 -1.71 8.53 -3.80
CA ASN A 68 -0.95 7.95 -2.67
C ASN A 68 0.42 7.41 -3.07
N GLU A 69 0.75 7.40 -4.37
CA GLU A 69 2.03 6.93 -4.91
C GLU A 69 2.56 7.91 -5.98
N PRO A 70 3.88 8.11 -6.08
CA PRO A 70 4.47 8.97 -7.10
C PRO A 70 4.34 8.31 -8.50
N LEU A 71 4.16 9.14 -9.53
CA LEU A 71 4.04 8.68 -10.91
C LEU A 71 5.37 8.05 -11.40
N LEU A 72 5.43 6.72 -11.49
CA LEU A 72 6.61 6.01 -11.98
C LEU A 72 6.80 6.21 -13.49
N VAL A 73 7.87 6.90 -13.91
CA VAL A 73 8.27 7.05 -15.32
C VAL A 73 9.45 6.12 -15.61
N MET A 74 9.23 5.05 -16.37
CA MET A 74 10.32 4.17 -16.82
C MET A 74 11.10 4.84 -17.97
N ARG A 75 12.42 4.99 -17.81
CA ARG A 75 13.34 5.42 -18.87
C ARG A 75 14.27 4.27 -19.22
N SER A 76 14.47 4.00 -20.51
CA SER A 76 15.51 3.09 -20.98
C SER A 76 16.85 3.83 -20.95
N MET A 77 17.73 3.50 -19.99
CA MET A 77 19.09 4.03 -19.89
C MET A 77 20.10 2.90 -19.80
N THR A 78 21.35 3.16 -20.15
CA THR A 78 22.42 2.18 -19.96
C THR A 78 22.80 2.09 -18.48
N VAL A 79 23.48 1.00 -18.08
CA VAL A 79 23.91 0.81 -16.68
C VAL A 79 24.90 1.90 -16.25
N GLU A 80 25.75 2.35 -17.16
CA GLU A 80 26.76 3.37 -16.88
C GLU A 80 26.11 4.74 -16.66
N ASP A 81 25.17 5.12 -17.52
CA ASP A 81 24.43 6.39 -17.38
C ASP A 81 23.62 6.42 -16.08
N ALA A 82 23.02 5.27 -15.69
CA ALA A 82 22.28 5.15 -14.44
C ALA A 82 23.19 5.36 -13.22
N ARG A 83 24.40 4.83 -13.28
CA ARG A 83 25.40 4.99 -12.21
C ARG A 83 25.82 6.45 -12.08
N GLU A 84 26.14 7.10 -13.20
CA GLU A 84 26.50 8.52 -13.20
C GLU A 84 25.37 9.40 -12.65
N GLN A 85 24.12 9.12 -13.03
CA GLN A 85 22.95 9.84 -12.53
C GLN A 85 22.75 9.65 -11.02
N LEU A 86 22.95 8.44 -10.49
CA LEU A 86 22.88 8.17 -9.05
C LEU A 86 23.99 8.88 -8.28
N ASP A 87 25.22 8.88 -8.80
CA ASP A 87 26.35 9.58 -8.19
C ASP A 87 26.13 11.10 -8.17
N ALA A 88 25.55 11.65 -9.25
CA ALA A 88 25.18 13.06 -9.32
C ALA A 88 24.11 13.42 -8.28
N LEU A 89 23.07 12.59 -8.12
CA LEU A 89 22.03 12.78 -7.11
C LEU A 89 22.59 12.70 -5.69
N TYR A 90 23.53 11.77 -5.44
CA TYR A 90 24.20 11.62 -4.14
C TYR A 90 25.02 12.87 -3.77
N LYS A 91 25.79 13.41 -4.72
CA LYS A 91 26.58 14.63 -4.51
C LYS A 91 25.72 15.89 -4.37
N ALA A 92 24.60 15.97 -5.07
CA ALA A 92 23.67 17.09 -5.00
C ALA A 92 22.76 17.08 -3.76
N SER A 93 22.79 16.00 -2.96
CA SER A 93 21.92 15.86 -1.80
C SER A 93 22.28 16.87 -0.69
N PRO A 94 21.33 17.68 -0.21
CA PRO A 94 21.54 18.61 0.89
C PRO A 94 21.77 17.81 2.19
N GLY A 95 23.04 17.62 2.55
CA GLY A 95 23.45 16.84 3.72
C GLY A 95 24.79 16.12 3.56
N ASN A 96 25.39 16.12 2.36
CA ASN A 96 26.64 15.41 2.10
C ASN A 96 27.92 16.24 2.29
N ASN A 97 27.81 17.53 2.61
CA ASN A 97 28.96 18.44 2.77
C ASN A 97 29.74 18.26 4.09
N GLU A 98 29.36 17.33 4.96
CA GLU A 98 29.92 17.22 6.32
C GLU A 98 30.96 16.09 6.47
N LYS A 99 31.16 15.26 5.44
CA LYS A 99 32.09 14.12 5.49
C LYS A 99 33.44 14.36 4.82
N ASP A 100 33.60 15.44 4.06
CA ASP A 100 34.87 15.77 3.37
C ASP A 100 35.77 16.72 4.18
N VAL A 101 35.41 17.05 5.43
CA VAL A 101 36.16 18.02 6.28
C VAL A 101 37.14 17.35 7.26
N TRP A 102 37.16 16.01 7.37
CA TRP A 102 37.97 15.29 8.37
C TRP A 102 39.01 14.32 7.82
N GLU A 103 39.57 14.58 6.63
CA GLU A 103 40.82 13.94 6.18
C GLU A 103 41.85 15.00 5.75
N GLU A 104 42.60 15.50 6.75
CA GLU A 104 43.98 15.99 6.60
C GLU A 104 44.90 15.22 7.57
#